data_AF-A0A0E0QG44-F1
#
_entry.id   AF-A0A0E0QG44-F1
#
_cell.length_a   1.000
_cell.length_b   1.000
_cell.length_c   1.000
_cell.angle_alpha   90.00
_cell.angle_beta   90.00
_cell.angle_gamma   90.00
#
_symmetry.space_group_name_H-M   'P 1'
#
loop_
_entity.id
_entity.type
_entity.pdbx_description
1 polymer ?
#
loop_
_entity_poly.entity_id
_entity_poly.type
_entity_poly.pdbx_seq_one_letter_code
_entity_poly.pdbx_strand_id
1 'polypeptide(L)'
;MGSTGEVMLASGGGAAPAPATSRDGRGAAAGLGPVAFKDAADADAIPVRPPTEHDAAVSAMPARVFHNLKLRQHQGYWVLDAWARGAVAMQRGGGGLVPRADGDVLLASLPKSGTTWLKALAFAVMARAAHPPASPDHPLRRLNPHDCVPLVDRLFAPGRDAVLDELPSPRLMCTHMPLSLLPATVADGSSGCKIIYICRYPGLCA
;
A
#
# COMPACT_ATOMS: atom_id res chain seq x y z
N MET A 1 67.90 50.31 -19.48
CA MET A 1 67.26 50.59 -20.79
C MET A 1 66.15 49.55 -20.92
N GLY A 2 64.88 49.81 -20.63
CA GLY A 2 64.10 51.04 -20.79
C GLY A 2 63.10 50.82 -21.93
N SER A 3 61.81 51.08 -21.65
CA SER A 3 60.64 51.10 -22.54
C SER A 3 59.80 49.81 -22.55
N THR A 4 58.68 49.66 -21.81
CA THR A 4 57.36 50.34 -21.76
C THR A 4 56.35 49.92 -22.84
N GLY A 5 55.14 49.59 -22.37
CA GLY A 5 53.88 49.52 -23.11
C GLY A 5 53.22 48.13 -22.99
N GLU A 6 51.95 47.93 -22.64
CA GLU A 6 50.87 48.80 -22.15
C GLU A 6 49.75 47.83 -21.69
N VAL A 7 49.00 48.21 -20.67
CA VAL A 7 47.84 47.47 -20.16
C VAL A 7 46.59 47.94 -20.89
N MET A 8 45.76 47.02 -21.40
CA MET A 8 44.36 47.35 -21.70
C MET A 8 43.42 46.24 -21.20
N LEU A 9 42.64 46.64 -20.20
CA LEU A 9 41.46 45.97 -19.68
C LEU A 9 40.35 45.98 -20.75
N ALA A 10 39.71 44.83 -20.95
CA ALA A 10 38.36 44.78 -21.50
C ALA A 10 37.52 43.77 -20.68
N SER A 11 36.67 44.35 -19.85
CA SER A 11 35.49 43.75 -19.25
C SER A 11 34.55 43.23 -20.36
N GLY A 12 34.09 41.99 -20.21
CA GLY A 12 33.11 41.38 -21.11
C GLY A 12 32.42 40.22 -20.42
N GLY A 13 31.44 40.53 -19.58
CA GLY A 13 30.52 39.54 -19.02
C GLY A 13 29.69 38.90 -20.13
N GLY A 14 29.83 37.59 -20.29
CA GLY A 14 28.98 36.75 -21.12
C GLY A 14 28.58 35.54 -20.29
N ALA A 15 27.35 35.54 -19.79
CA ALA A 15 26.75 34.41 -19.09
C ALA A 15 26.77 33.18 -20.00
N ALA A 16 27.40 32.10 -19.55
CA ALA A 16 27.32 30.81 -20.22
C ALA A 16 25.86 30.31 -20.20
N PRO A 17 25.31 29.83 -21.32
CA PRO A 17 23.95 29.32 -21.34
C PRO A 17 23.86 28.03 -20.52
N ALA A 18 22.85 27.97 -19.64
CA ALA A 18 22.52 26.78 -18.87
C ALA A 18 22.25 25.58 -19.79
N PRO A 19 22.71 24.37 -19.43
CA PRO A 19 22.39 23.19 -20.22
C PRO A 19 20.90 22.92 -20.14
N ALA A 20 20.25 22.90 -21.30
CA ALA A 20 18.89 22.43 -21.47
C ALA A 20 18.81 20.96 -21.01
N THR A 21 18.19 20.72 -19.86
CA THR A 21 17.81 19.38 -19.43
C THR A 21 16.56 18.96 -20.20
N SER A 22 16.74 18.52 -21.44
CA SER A 22 15.85 17.51 -22.01
C SER A 22 16.43 16.16 -21.66
N ARG A 23 15.71 15.40 -20.85
CA ARG A 23 15.83 13.95 -20.78
C ARG A 23 14.62 13.41 -20.06
N ASP A 24 13.83 12.67 -20.83
CA ASP A 24 12.97 11.60 -20.35
C ASP A 24 13.58 10.90 -19.15
N GLY A 25 12.82 10.88 -18.06
CA GLY A 25 13.20 10.32 -16.79
C GLY A 25 12.03 9.58 -16.18
N ARG A 26 11.49 8.58 -16.88
CA ARG A 26 10.89 7.41 -16.21
C ARG A 26 12.03 6.63 -15.54
N GLY A 27 12.61 7.24 -14.51
CA GLY A 27 13.52 6.62 -13.56
C GLY A 27 12.76 6.38 -12.28
N ALA A 28 12.81 5.15 -11.77
CA ALA A 28 12.10 4.68 -10.59
C ALA A 28 12.22 5.66 -9.41
N ALA A 29 11.08 6.14 -8.90
CA ALA A 29 10.99 6.85 -7.63
C ALA A 29 11.12 5.86 -6.46
N ALA A 30 12.21 5.10 -6.42
CA ALA A 30 12.57 4.28 -5.27
C ALA A 30 13.30 5.19 -4.26
N GLY A 31 12.60 5.66 -3.22
CA GLY A 31 13.31 6.38 -2.14
C GLY A 31 12.48 7.13 -1.09
N LEU A 32 11.19 7.42 -1.32
CA LEU A 32 10.41 8.30 -0.43
C LEU A 32 9.47 7.57 0.54
N GLY A 33 9.37 6.24 0.44
CA GLY A 33 8.44 5.45 1.24
C GLY A 33 7.01 5.49 0.69
N PRO A 34 6.03 4.92 1.42
CA PRO A 34 4.65 4.84 0.97
C PRO A 34 3.98 6.21 1.03
N VAL A 35 3.11 6.49 0.05
CA VAL A 35 2.21 7.65 0.06
C VAL A 35 0.92 7.24 0.78
N ALA A 36 0.28 8.20 1.47
CA ALA A 36 -1.00 7.93 2.12
C ALA A 36 -2.06 7.58 1.07
N PHE A 37 -2.76 6.47 1.28
CA PHE A 37 -3.71 5.88 0.33
C PHE A 37 -4.71 6.89 -0.24
N LYS A 38 -5.34 7.69 0.64
CA LYS A 38 -6.34 8.69 0.26
C LYS A 38 -5.78 9.85 -0.59
N ASP A 39 -4.48 10.10 -0.51
CA ASP A 39 -3.83 11.13 -1.33
C ASP A 39 -3.32 10.58 -2.66
N ALA A 40 -3.04 9.26 -2.72
CA ALA A 40 -2.44 8.61 -3.88
C ALA A 40 -3.46 8.09 -4.89
N ALA A 41 -4.67 7.72 -4.44
CA ALA A 41 -5.66 7.12 -5.33
C ALA A 41 -7.07 7.62 -5.02
N ASP A 42 -7.79 8.00 -6.07
CA ASP A 42 -9.23 8.18 -6.02
C ASP A 42 -9.91 6.81 -6.18
N ALA A 43 -10.08 6.11 -5.05
CA ALA A 43 -10.68 4.79 -5.00
C ALA A 43 -12.16 4.76 -5.47
N ASP A 44 -12.82 5.91 -5.59
CA ASP A 44 -14.20 6.04 -6.05
C ASP A 44 -14.28 6.30 -7.56
N ALA A 45 -13.23 6.85 -8.17
CA ALA A 45 -13.12 6.99 -9.62
C ALA A 45 -12.85 5.66 -10.34
N ILE A 46 -12.33 4.65 -9.64
CA ILE A 46 -12.00 3.36 -10.24
C ILE A 46 -13.26 2.49 -10.40
N PRO A 47 -13.55 1.98 -11.62
CA PRO A 47 -14.70 1.12 -11.85
C PRO A 47 -14.65 -0.13 -10.97
N VAL A 48 -15.76 -0.39 -10.28
CA VAL A 48 -15.95 -1.59 -9.47
C VAL A 48 -16.13 -2.79 -10.41
N ARG A 49 -15.33 -3.84 -10.23
CA ARG A 49 -15.42 -5.10 -10.97
C ARG A 49 -15.59 -6.26 -9.98
N PRO A 50 -16.80 -6.50 -9.47
CA PRO A 50 -17.01 -7.53 -8.46
C PRO A 50 -16.53 -8.89 -8.99
N PRO A 51 -15.81 -9.69 -8.17
CA PRO A 51 -15.27 -10.99 -8.60
C PRO A 51 -16.37 -12.06 -8.61
N THR A 52 -17.35 -11.87 -9.50
CA THR A 52 -18.57 -12.70 -9.63
C THR A 52 -18.27 -14.11 -10.11
N GLU A 53 -17.12 -14.34 -10.73
CA GLU A 53 -16.63 -15.67 -11.10
C GLU A 53 -16.46 -16.60 -9.88
N HIS A 54 -16.48 -16.07 -8.65
CA HIS A 54 -16.40 -16.82 -7.41
C HIS A 54 -17.76 -17.11 -6.77
N ASP A 55 -18.87 -16.62 -7.32
CA ASP A 55 -20.19 -16.69 -6.68
C ASP A 55 -20.68 -18.11 -6.46
N ALA A 56 -20.48 -19.00 -7.44
CA ALA A 56 -20.86 -20.39 -7.32
C ALA A 56 -20.06 -21.09 -6.21
N ALA A 57 -18.74 -20.86 -6.16
CA ALA A 57 -17.86 -21.44 -5.15
C ALA A 57 -18.20 -20.93 -3.74
N VAL A 58 -18.39 -19.62 -3.58
CA VAL A 58 -18.77 -18.99 -2.31
C VAL A 58 -20.15 -19.47 -1.85
N SER A 59 -21.10 -19.63 -2.78
CA SER A 59 -22.45 -20.10 -2.45
C SER A 59 -22.46 -21.54 -1.95
N ALA A 60 -21.56 -22.39 -2.46
CA ALA A 60 -21.40 -23.77 -2.03
C ALA A 60 -20.66 -23.94 -0.69
N MET A 61 -20.01 -22.89 -0.17
CA MET A 61 -19.33 -22.95 1.12
C MET A 61 -20.32 -23.15 2.28
N PRO A 62 -19.97 -23.95 3.31
CA PRO A 62 -20.75 -24.04 4.53
C PRO A 62 -21.01 -22.64 5.10
N ALA A 63 -22.26 -22.38 5.48
CA ALA A 63 -22.69 -21.10 6.01
C ALA A 63 -23.19 -21.25 7.45
N ARG A 64 -22.94 -20.24 8.28
CA ARG A 64 -23.55 -20.13 9.61
C ARG A 64 -23.87 -18.69 9.93
N VAL A 65 -24.81 -18.48 10.85
CA VAL A 65 -25.07 -17.16 11.43
C VAL A 65 -24.51 -17.14 12.85
N PHE A 66 -23.71 -16.13 13.16
CA PHE A 66 -23.18 -15.91 14.51
C PHE A 66 -23.34 -14.43 14.86
N HIS A 67 -24.05 -14.13 15.95
CA HIS A 67 -24.35 -12.74 16.37
C HIS A 67 -24.90 -11.87 15.23
N ASN A 68 -25.89 -12.39 14.48
CA ASN A 68 -26.49 -11.74 13.28
C ASN A 68 -25.54 -11.50 12.09
N LEU A 69 -24.31 -12.00 12.14
CA LEU A 69 -23.37 -11.97 11.03
C LEU A 69 -23.44 -13.29 10.26
N LYS A 70 -23.64 -13.20 8.95
CA LYS A 70 -23.56 -14.35 8.05
C LYS A 70 -22.09 -14.64 7.75
N LEU A 71 -21.67 -15.88 7.99
CA LEU A 71 -20.31 -16.36 7.83
C LEU A 71 -20.28 -17.50 6.81
N ARG A 72 -19.18 -17.59 6.06
CA ARG A 72 -18.85 -18.70 5.16
C ARG A 72 -17.57 -19.38 5.64
N GLN A 73 -17.50 -20.70 5.53
CA GLN A 73 -16.30 -21.45 5.83
C GLN A 73 -15.42 -21.55 4.57
N HIS A 74 -14.24 -20.94 4.61
CA HIS A 74 -13.23 -20.99 3.55
C HIS A 74 -11.91 -21.54 4.13
N GLN A 75 -11.45 -22.68 3.61
CA GLN A 75 -10.19 -23.34 4.01
C GLN A 75 -9.99 -23.45 5.55
N GLY A 76 -11.04 -23.80 6.27
CA GLY A 76 -11.00 -23.99 7.73
C GLY A 76 -11.28 -22.74 8.57
N TYR A 77 -11.40 -21.55 7.96
CA TYR A 77 -11.71 -20.30 8.64
C TYR A 77 -13.13 -19.83 8.34
N TRP A 78 -13.74 -19.14 9.31
CA TRP A 78 -15.03 -18.48 9.12
C TRP A 78 -14.81 -17.02 8.74
N VAL A 79 -15.16 -16.67 7.50
CA VAL A 79 -15.08 -15.30 6.97
C VAL A 79 -16.48 -14.71 6.86
N LEU A 80 -16.60 -13.38 6.97
CA LEU A 80 -17.87 -12.70 6.70
C LEU A 80 -18.31 -13.01 5.26
N ASP A 81 -19.60 -13.30 5.06
CA ASP A 81 -20.18 -13.58 3.74
C ASP A 81 -19.87 -12.45 2.75
N ALA A 82 -19.91 -11.20 3.23
CA ALA A 82 -19.55 -10.01 2.46
C ALA A 82 -18.06 -9.97 2.02
N TRP A 83 -17.17 -10.69 2.69
CA TRP A 83 -15.73 -10.74 2.37
C TRP A 83 -15.31 -12.06 1.71
N ALA A 84 -16.19 -13.07 1.67
CA ALA A 84 -15.87 -14.39 1.13
C ALA A 84 -15.41 -14.34 -0.33
N ARG A 85 -16.09 -13.53 -1.15
CA ARG A 85 -15.69 -13.27 -2.55
C ARG A 85 -14.27 -12.71 -2.64
N GLY A 86 -13.98 -11.68 -1.86
CA GLY A 86 -12.67 -11.05 -1.82
C GLY A 86 -11.57 -11.99 -1.31
N ALA A 87 -11.88 -12.84 -0.31
CA ALA A 87 -10.95 -13.83 0.20
C ALA A 87 -10.54 -14.87 -0.86
N VAL A 88 -11.51 -15.32 -1.68
CA VAL A 88 -11.22 -16.24 -2.80
C VAL A 88 -10.44 -15.53 -3.90
N ALA A 89 -10.84 -14.31 -4.27
CA ALA A 89 -10.18 -13.52 -5.31
C ALA A 89 -8.71 -13.25 -4.96
N MET A 90 -8.47 -12.82 -3.71
CA MET A 90 -7.13 -12.47 -3.23
C MET A 90 -6.11 -13.58 -3.41
N GLN A 91 -6.51 -14.85 -3.28
CA GLN A 91 -5.64 -16.03 -3.36
C GLN A 91 -5.23 -16.45 -4.77
N ARG A 92 -5.96 -16.08 -5.82
CA ARG A 92 -5.80 -16.70 -7.15
C ARG A 92 -4.84 -15.90 -8.05
N GLY A 93 -3.98 -16.61 -8.79
CA GLY A 93 -3.11 -16.00 -9.80
C GLY A 93 -3.91 -15.47 -11.00
N GLY A 94 -3.59 -14.26 -11.47
CA GLY A 94 -4.27 -13.59 -12.60
C GLY A 94 -5.29 -12.52 -12.21
N GLY A 95 -5.57 -12.35 -10.92
CA GLY A 95 -6.43 -11.28 -10.37
C GLY A 95 -6.38 -11.15 -8.84
N GLY A 96 -5.44 -11.82 -8.19
CA GLY A 96 -5.26 -11.81 -6.73
C GLY A 96 -4.23 -10.78 -6.26
N LEU A 97 -3.91 -10.80 -4.96
CA LEU A 97 -2.93 -9.90 -4.37
C LEU A 97 -1.51 -10.30 -4.82
N VAL A 98 -0.96 -9.57 -5.79
CA VAL A 98 0.40 -9.78 -6.27
C VAL A 98 1.36 -8.79 -5.56
N PRO A 99 2.33 -9.28 -4.77
CA PRO A 99 3.35 -8.41 -4.20
C PRO A 99 4.30 -7.87 -5.26
N ARG A 100 4.74 -6.62 -5.11
CA ARG A 100 5.78 -6.00 -5.94
C ARG A 100 7.16 -6.31 -5.38
N ALA A 101 8.13 -6.52 -6.27
CA ALA A 101 9.53 -6.74 -5.92
C ALA A 101 10.18 -5.54 -5.21
N ASP A 102 9.60 -4.35 -5.35
CA ASP A 102 10.11 -3.08 -4.82
C ASP A 102 9.83 -2.85 -3.32
N GLY A 103 9.55 -3.92 -2.57
CA GLY A 103 9.49 -3.87 -1.10
C GLY A 103 8.11 -3.58 -0.50
N ASP A 104 7.05 -4.19 -1.03
CA ASP A 104 5.73 -4.13 -0.41
C ASP A 104 5.75 -4.59 1.06
N VAL A 105 4.93 -3.95 1.89
CA VAL A 105 4.75 -4.30 3.30
C VAL A 105 3.28 -4.55 3.58
N LEU A 106 2.97 -5.76 4.06
CA LEU A 106 1.63 -6.18 4.46
C LEU A 106 1.51 -6.26 5.98
N LEU A 107 0.68 -5.38 6.55
CA LEU A 107 0.30 -5.42 7.95
C LEU A 107 -0.83 -6.44 8.14
N ALA A 108 -0.62 -7.45 8.97
CA ALA A 108 -1.61 -8.47 9.27
C ALA A 108 -2.06 -8.36 10.72
N SER A 109 -3.35 -8.54 10.98
CA SER A 109 -3.90 -8.45 12.34
C SER A 109 -5.27 -9.08 12.43
N LEU A 110 -5.67 -9.49 13.63
CA LEU A 110 -7.09 -9.72 13.89
C LEU A 110 -7.83 -8.38 14.08
N PRO A 111 -9.11 -8.29 13.71
CA PRO A 111 -9.92 -7.13 14.04
C PRO A 111 -9.79 -6.77 15.52
N LYS A 112 -9.76 -5.47 15.82
CA LYS A 112 -9.68 -4.92 17.19
C LYS A 112 -8.39 -5.22 17.98
N SER A 113 -7.36 -5.82 17.35
CA SER A 113 -6.06 -6.09 17.99
C SER A 113 -5.04 -4.94 17.92
N GLY A 114 -5.46 -3.72 17.59
CA GLY A 114 -4.57 -2.55 17.49
C GLY A 114 -4.16 -2.13 16.09
N THR A 115 -4.98 -2.45 15.06
CA THR A 115 -4.72 -2.06 13.66
C THR A 115 -4.43 -0.58 13.47
N THR A 116 -5.19 0.30 14.12
CA THR A 116 -5.04 1.75 13.94
C THR A 116 -3.65 2.22 14.36
N TRP A 117 -3.16 1.74 15.50
CA TRP A 117 -1.81 2.02 15.99
C TRP A 117 -0.73 1.41 15.10
N LEU A 118 -0.91 0.15 14.67
CA LEU A 118 0.04 -0.51 13.77
C LEU A 118 0.17 0.23 12.43
N LYS A 119 -0.96 0.64 11.83
CA LYS A 119 -0.98 1.42 10.59
C LYS A 119 -0.26 2.76 10.75
N ALA A 120 -0.53 3.49 11.83
CA ALA A 120 0.10 4.77 12.11
C ALA A 120 1.63 4.63 12.26
N LEU A 121 2.08 3.69 13.08
CA LEU A 121 3.50 3.45 13.34
C LEU A 121 4.23 3.01 12.06
N ALA A 122 3.70 2.02 11.34
CA ALA A 122 4.32 1.54 10.11
C ALA A 122 4.42 2.65 9.06
N PHE A 123 3.34 3.42 8.87
CA PHE A 123 3.33 4.53 7.93
C PHE A 123 4.36 5.61 8.31
N ALA A 124 4.36 6.07 9.55
CA ALA A 124 5.31 7.08 10.02
C ALA A 124 6.77 6.63 9.87
N VAL A 125 7.07 5.36 10.17
CA VAL A 125 8.43 4.82 10.06
C VAL A 125 8.88 4.71 8.61
N MET A 126 8.00 4.24 7.71
CA MET A 126 8.35 4.04 6.30
C MET A 126 8.39 5.36 5.51
N ALA A 127 7.49 6.29 5.81
CA ALA A 127 7.40 7.58 5.13
C ALA A 127 8.30 8.66 5.76
N ARG A 128 9.08 8.35 6.81
CA ARG A 128 9.88 9.33 7.58
C ARG A 128 10.80 10.22 6.75
N ALA A 129 11.29 9.72 5.61
CA ALA A 129 12.18 10.47 4.72
C ALA A 129 11.41 11.56 3.94
N ALA A 130 10.21 11.25 3.48
CA ALA A 130 9.32 12.21 2.82
C ALA A 130 8.57 13.10 3.82
N HIS A 131 8.21 12.54 4.97
CA HIS A 131 7.44 13.19 6.03
C HIS A 131 8.13 12.99 7.38
N PRO A 132 9.06 13.89 7.74
CA PRO A 132 9.70 13.85 9.05
C PRO A 132 8.67 13.87 10.20
N PRO A 133 8.90 13.17 11.33
CA PRO A 133 7.90 13.07 12.41
C PRO A 133 7.41 14.41 12.98
N ALA A 134 8.27 15.44 12.96
CA ALA A 134 7.95 16.78 13.43
C ALA A 134 7.30 17.69 12.35
N SER A 135 7.13 17.18 11.12
CA SER A 135 6.58 17.97 10.02
C SER A 135 5.11 18.34 10.29
N PRO A 136 4.72 19.62 10.13
CA PRO A 136 3.33 20.03 10.29
C PRO A 136 2.42 19.40 9.23
N ASP A 137 2.98 19.05 8.07
CA ASP A 137 2.25 18.49 6.92
C ASP A 137 2.25 16.95 6.90
N HIS A 138 2.70 16.31 7.98
CA HIS A 138 2.72 14.85 8.06
C HIS A 138 1.29 14.29 7.88
N PRO A 139 1.04 13.33 6.96
CA PRO A 139 -0.32 12.86 6.63
C PRO A 139 -1.16 12.44 7.85
N LEU A 140 -0.56 11.74 8.82
CA LEU A 140 -1.22 11.36 10.09
C LEU A 140 -1.71 12.51 10.97
N ARG A 141 -1.35 13.77 10.69
CA ARG A 141 -1.88 14.95 11.40
C ARG A 141 -3.23 15.41 10.86
N ARG A 142 -3.57 15.04 9.60
CA ARG A 142 -4.83 15.41 8.94
C ARG A 142 -5.68 14.21 8.51
N LEU A 143 -5.09 13.03 8.36
CA LEU A 143 -5.75 11.80 7.91
C LEU A 143 -5.85 10.79 9.05
N ASN A 144 -6.89 9.96 9.01
CA ASN A 144 -6.95 8.78 9.85
C ASN A 144 -5.90 7.76 9.38
N PRO A 145 -5.27 6.96 10.26
CA PRO A 145 -4.36 5.88 9.83
C PRO A 145 -4.99 4.89 8.84
N HIS A 146 -6.31 4.71 8.89
CA HIS A 146 -7.04 3.90 7.91
C HIS A 146 -7.15 4.55 6.52
N ASP A 147 -7.04 5.87 6.43
CA ASP A 147 -6.94 6.62 5.16
C ASP A 147 -5.51 6.61 4.60
N CYS A 148 -4.51 6.29 5.44
CA CYS A 148 -3.11 6.20 5.00
C CYS A 148 -2.76 4.80 4.49
N VAL A 149 -3.33 3.76 5.09
CA VAL A 149 -3.04 2.35 4.77
C VAL A 149 -4.33 1.61 4.39
N PRO A 150 -4.50 1.15 3.14
CA PRO A 150 -5.71 0.48 2.70
C PRO A 150 -5.86 -0.89 3.37
N LEU A 151 -7.11 -1.30 3.59
CA LEU A 151 -7.44 -2.66 4.01
C LEU A 151 -7.78 -3.48 2.75
N VAL A 152 -6.92 -4.41 2.35
CA VAL A 152 -7.07 -5.16 1.10
C VAL A 152 -8.36 -5.98 1.09
N ASP A 153 -8.82 -6.48 2.23
CA ASP A 153 -10.10 -7.21 2.37
C ASP A 153 -11.28 -6.37 1.85
N ARG A 154 -11.26 -5.06 2.11
CA ARG A 154 -12.29 -4.11 1.67
C ARG A 154 -12.16 -3.69 0.21
N LEU A 155 -11.01 -3.92 -0.42
CA LEU A 155 -10.80 -3.63 -1.83
C LEU A 155 -11.20 -4.84 -2.67
N PHE A 156 -10.76 -6.04 -2.30
CA PHE A 156 -11.09 -7.27 -3.02
C PHE A 156 -12.57 -7.66 -2.90
N ALA A 157 -13.23 -7.42 -1.77
CA ALA A 157 -14.64 -7.79 -1.58
C ALA A 157 -15.60 -7.18 -2.62
N PRO A 158 -15.55 -5.86 -2.90
CA PRO A 158 -16.32 -5.26 -3.98
C PRO A 158 -15.65 -5.37 -5.36
N GLY A 159 -14.38 -5.76 -5.46
CA GLY A 159 -13.63 -5.76 -6.73
C GLY A 159 -13.09 -4.39 -7.12
N ARG A 160 -12.47 -3.71 -6.15
CA ARG A 160 -11.75 -2.43 -6.29
C ARG A 160 -10.24 -2.60 -6.12
N ASP A 161 -9.74 -3.82 -6.19
CA ASP A 161 -8.32 -4.19 -6.02
C ASP A 161 -7.38 -3.50 -7.02
N ALA A 162 -7.86 -3.15 -8.22
CA ALA A 162 -7.11 -2.35 -9.20
C ALA A 162 -6.59 -1.00 -8.65
N VAL A 163 -7.19 -0.45 -7.58
CA VAL A 163 -6.65 0.73 -6.90
C VAL A 163 -5.23 0.52 -6.36
N LEU A 164 -4.86 -0.73 -6.06
CA LEU A 164 -3.52 -1.06 -5.58
C LEU A 164 -2.47 -0.91 -6.67
N ASP A 165 -2.87 -0.87 -7.94
CA ASP A 165 -1.96 -0.69 -9.08
C ASP A 165 -1.58 0.79 -9.27
N GLU A 166 -2.48 1.70 -8.94
CA GLU A 166 -2.26 3.16 -8.96
C GLU A 166 -1.32 3.64 -7.84
N LEU A 167 -1.15 2.85 -6.77
CA LEU A 167 -0.27 3.22 -5.68
C LEU A 167 1.21 3.14 -6.09
N PRO A 168 2.05 4.12 -5.72
CA PRO A 168 3.49 4.02 -5.94
C PRO A 168 4.12 2.95 -5.04
N SER A 169 5.22 2.37 -5.50
CA SER A 169 6.07 1.48 -4.69
C SER A 169 6.96 2.29 -3.73
N PRO A 170 7.26 1.78 -2.50
CA PRO A 170 6.71 0.58 -1.90
C PRO A 170 5.28 0.78 -1.40
N ARG A 171 4.41 -0.22 -1.56
CA ARG A 171 3.04 -0.15 -1.03
C ARG A 171 3.01 -0.61 0.42
N LEU A 172 2.32 0.16 1.27
CA LEU A 172 1.98 -0.25 2.63
C LEU A 172 0.50 -0.61 2.66
N MET A 173 0.18 -1.85 3.00
CA MET A 173 -1.18 -2.41 2.96
C MET A 173 -1.51 -3.10 4.28
N CYS A 174 -2.80 -3.35 4.54
CA CYS A 174 -3.26 -4.07 5.72
C CYS A 174 -4.24 -5.18 5.33
N THR A 175 -4.23 -6.29 6.06
CA THR A 175 -5.21 -7.38 5.94
C THR A 175 -5.69 -7.91 7.29
N HIS A 176 -6.92 -8.43 7.30
CA HIS A 176 -7.47 -9.26 8.37
C HIS A 176 -7.50 -10.76 8.05
N MET A 177 -7.07 -11.15 6.85
CA MET A 177 -7.00 -12.55 6.48
C MET A 177 -5.88 -13.27 7.27
N PRO A 178 -6.13 -14.51 7.72
CA PRO A 178 -5.09 -15.42 8.17
C PRO A 178 -4.00 -15.58 7.10
N LEU A 179 -2.75 -15.81 7.53
CA LEU A 179 -1.61 -16.01 6.63
C LEU A 179 -1.85 -17.15 5.62
N SER A 180 -2.49 -18.23 6.04
CA SER A 180 -2.86 -19.37 5.19
C SER A 180 -3.88 -19.01 4.10
N LEU A 181 -4.60 -17.90 4.26
CA LEU A 181 -5.53 -17.40 3.24
C LEU A 181 -4.90 -16.35 2.31
N LEU A 182 -3.63 -16.00 2.49
CA LEU A 182 -2.92 -15.09 1.58
C LEU A 182 -2.30 -15.88 0.42
N PRO A 183 -2.02 -15.23 -0.72
CA PRO A 183 -1.26 -15.84 -1.81
C PRO A 183 0.06 -16.44 -1.33
N ALA A 184 0.42 -17.59 -1.88
CA ALA A 184 1.68 -18.25 -1.57
C ALA A 184 2.88 -17.30 -1.77
N THR A 185 2.86 -16.49 -2.83
CA THR A 185 3.89 -15.50 -3.15
C THR A 185 4.06 -14.41 -2.09
N VAL A 186 3.02 -14.11 -1.31
CA VAL A 186 3.10 -13.21 -0.15
C VAL A 186 3.68 -13.97 1.04
N ALA A 187 3.20 -15.20 1.28
CA ALA A 187 3.46 -15.97 2.49
C ALA A 187 4.83 -16.67 2.52
N ASP A 188 5.37 -17.07 1.36
CA ASP A 188 6.61 -17.85 1.24
C ASP A 188 7.89 -16.98 1.22
N GLY A 189 7.73 -15.65 1.20
CA GLY A 189 8.84 -14.69 1.18
C GLY A 189 9.60 -14.59 -0.13
N SER A 190 9.20 -15.34 -1.17
CA SER A 190 9.88 -15.35 -2.48
C SER A 190 9.75 -14.01 -3.24
N SER A 191 8.73 -13.22 -2.93
CA SER A 191 8.46 -11.93 -3.56
C SER A 191 9.21 -10.73 -2.98
N GLY A 192 9.90 -10.89 -1.84
CA GLY A 192 10.48 -9.79 -1.09
C GLY A 192 9.47 -8.94 -0.29
N CYS A 193 8.17 -9.31 -0.34
CA CYS A 193 7.13 -8.70 0.49
C CYS A 193 7.38 -9.00 1.98
N LYS A 194 7.27 -7.98 2.83
CA LYS A 194 7.44 -8.12 4.29
C LYS A 194 6.08 -8.16 4.96
N ILE A 195 5.88 -9.13 5.85
CA ILE A 195 4.65 -9.23 6.66
C ILE A 195 4.95 -8.80 8.09
N ILE A 196 4.14 -7.86 8.62
CA ILE A 196 4.18 -7.46 10.03
C ILE A 196 2.86 -7.87 10.67
N TYR A 197 2.90 -8.82 11.59
CA TYR A 197 1.69 -9.30 12.28
C TYR A 197 1.59 -8.73 13.69
N ILE A 198 0.40 -8.26 14.08
CA ILE A 198 0.08 -7.92 15.48
C ILE A 198 -1.08 -8.79 15.98
N CYS A 199 -0.90 -9.36 17.16
CA CYS A 199 -1.96 -10.01 17.92
C CYS A 199 -2.08 -9.41 19.31
N ARG A 200 -3.31 -9.39 19.82
CA ARG A 200 -3.60 -9.05 21.22
C ARG A 200 -4.19 -10.29 21.89
N TYR A 201 -3.95 -10.42 23.20
CA TYR A 201 -4.47 -11.54 23.98
C TYR A 201 -6.01 -11.62 23.86
N PRO A 202 -6.59 -12.81 23.60
CA PRO A 202 -8.00 -12.95 23.23
C PRO A 202 -8.97 -12.46 24.31
N GLY A 203 -8.58 -12.51 25.59
CA GLY A 203 -9.42 -11.99 26.70
C GLY A 203 -9.64 -10.47 26.70
N LEU A 204 -8.95 -9.72 25.84
CA LEU A 204 -9.07 -8.26 25.71
C LEU A 204 -9.69 -7.80 24.38
N CYS A 205 -10.14 -8.74 23.54
CA CYS A 205 -10.65 -8.47 22.18
C CYS A 205 -12.14 -8.75 22.00
N ALA A 206 -12.86 -9.08 23.08
CA ALA A 206 -14.29 -9.39 23.06
C ALA A 206 -15.17 -8.14 22.88
#